data_AF-A0A914SVU0-F1
#
_entry.id   AF-A0A914SVU0-F1
#
_cell.length_a   1.000
_cell.length_b   1.000
_cell.length_c   1.000
_cell.angle_alpha   90.00
_cell.angle_beta   90.00
_cell.angle_gamma   90.00
#
_symmetry.space_group_name_H-M   'P 1'
#
loop_
_entity.id
_entity.type
_entity.pdbx_description
1 polymer ?
#
loop_
_entity_poly.entity_id
_entity_poly.type
_entity_poly.pdbx_seq_one_letter_code
_entity_poly.pdbx_strand_id
1 'polypeptide(L)'
;MNLKHKVGDGFVTTVVEIPRQQKEEAKEPEIMQFKASQKLLDPNQSNLSQVVNKFEGCHIEELNSGHETPEQKLKNVCSQLGFCTRNNPLNYEQYGKYIEEAAKNGSVTAQKHMEIWKNLVVALEAFEKNDSGGLVCALSKAIRLHPKVVEVPKLFTQFIEERMKTHQNDVDTIVCYLRTHPKRFPQLTFDSQEKFPDDEYLAERAYDALDCTGNLEDTLSYVEAAIKRIPNNLHLLALRACKKSLTKESMEVLNAFLAAAPPDDPSVPICYYLKLECCGFMEDWKNFVESYEAFLVAERSQLPCFEAFPYIYGRRRGGAFPIKSTILSSYRLERRKTDPERKRLIIQNRQNIVDHLEGTVKPDFFSGFLFGVTHTINPPNSSPLVTITLRNMDPNEDKVYNERILEARIIDWAYFDYIIKFCVQLKIEDENLDVSRFEIYNWPSTGDRKADCRKVMKVFRPNTKILIINPYHRKPEIGQTFIRVEGLKYVKIDDSMVDKMCHVCGKESAKTLPLCSRCKLAFYCSKECQKLDWIELNHKSICKHLENIAHLI
;
A
#
# COMPACT_ATOMS: atom_id res chain seq x y z
N MET A 1 -15.74 51.56 -52.73
CA MET A 1 -15.68 50.08 -52.72
C MET A 1 -16.45 49.58 -51.50
N ASN A 2 -17.69 49.14 -51.73
CA ASN A 2 -18.57 48.54 -50.75
C ASN A 2 -18.55 47.02 -50.98
N LEU A 3 -18.22 46.22 -49.98
CA LEU A 3 -18.45 44.78 -50.00
C LEU A 3 -19.32 44.40 -48.81
N LYS A 4 -20.60 44.18 -49.13
CA LYS A 4 -21.57 43.41 -48.35
C LYS A 4 -21.21 41.94 -48.50
N HIS A 5 -21.18 41.18 -47.41
CA HIS A 5 -21.36 39.74 -47.47
C HIS A 5 -22.68 39.35 -46.78
N LYS A 6 -23.42 38.50 -47.49
CA LYS A 6 -24.73 37.97 -47.17
C LYS A 6 -24.62 36.44 -47.27
N VAL A 7 -25.27 35.77 -46.32
CA VAL A 7 -25.88 34.41 -46.34
C VAL A 7 -24.98 33.18 -46.26
N GLY A 8 -25.36 32.29 -45.34
CA GLY A 8 -25.11 30.84 -45.36
C GLY A 8 -26.02 30.14 -44.33
N ASP A 9 -27.01 29.41 -44.83
CA ASP A 9 -28.14 28.78 -44.13
C ASP A 9 -27.78 27.54 -43.27
N GLY A 10 -28.65 27.26 -42.29
CA GLY A 10 -29.21 25.93 -42.02
C GLY A 10 -28.34 24.87 -41.35
N PHE A 11 -28.50 24.69 -40.02
CA PHE A 11 -28.20 23.41 -39.36
C PHE A 11 -29.48 22.75 -38.87
N VAL A 12 -29.80 21.62 -39.49
CA VAL A 12 -30.79 20.64 -39.04
C VAL A 12 -30.18 19.85 -37.89
N THR A 13 -30.75 19.94 -36.69
CA THR A 13 -30.40 19.09 -35.56
C THR A 13 -31.16 17.77 -35.67
N THR A 14 -30.49 16.74 -36.16
CA THR A 14 -30.96 15.35 -36.04
C THR A 14 -30.75 14.90 -34.59
N VAL A 15 -31.84 14.75 -33.84
CA VAL A 15 -31.83 14.11 -32.52
C VAL A 15 -31.68 12.61 -32.75
N VAL A 16 -30.50 12.07 -32.44
CA VAL A 16 -30.28 10.62 -32.37
C VAL A 16 -30.69 10.18 -30.97
N GLU A 17 -31.83 9.49 -30.87
CA GLU A 17 -32.24 8.79 -29.65
C GLU A 17 -31.32 7.58 -29.43
N ILE A 18 -30.55 7.61 -28.34
CA ILE A 18 -29.72 6.49 -27.89
C ILE A 18 -30.59 5.59 -26.98
N PRO A 19 -30.73 4.29 -27.24
CA PRO A 19 -31.51 3.40 -26.39
C PRO A 19 -30.89 3.28 -24.98
N ARG A 20 -31.75 3.39 -23.96
CA ARG A 20 -31.40 3.08 -22.56
C ARG A 20 -30.93 1.62 -22.45
N GLN A 21 -29.63 1.43 -22.28
CA GLN A 21 -29.10 0.14 -21.81
C GLN A 21 -29.44 -0.05 -20.34
N GLN A 22 -29.98 -1.23 -20.04
CA GLN A 22 -30.30 -1.70 -18.69
C GLN A 22 -29.01 -1.79 -17.88
N LYS A 23 -28.99 -1.18 -16.68
CA LYS A 23 -27.93 -1.36 -15.69
C LYS A 23 -28.02 -2.79 -15.17
N GLU A 24 -27.06 -3.64 -15.55
CA GLU A 24 -26.75 -4.84 -14.79
C GLU A 24 -26.03 -4.42 -13.50
N GLU A 25 -26.55 -4.90 -12.37
CA GLU A 25 -25.96 -4.71 -11.05
C GLU A 25 -24.63 -5.46 -10.96
N ALA A 26 -23.52 -4.71 -10.93
CA ALA A 26 -22.21 -5.26 -10.61
C ALA A 26 -22.20 -5.68 -9.14
N LYS A 27 -22.05 -6.99 -8.88
CA LYS A 27 -21.75 -7.51 -7.54
C LYS A 27 -20.34 -7.08 -7.13
N GLU A 28 -20.22 -6.48 -5.95
CA GLU A 28 -18.94 -6.18 -5.33
C GLU A 28 -18.11 -7.46 -5.13
N PRO A 29 -16.78 -7.43 -5.35
CA PRO A 29 -15.92 -8.56 -5.04
C PRO A 29 -15.76 -8.71 -3.52
N GLU A 30 -16.05 -9.91 -3.00
CA GLU A 30 -15.76 -10.30 -1.61
C GLU A 30 -14.25 -10.18 -1.32
N ILE A 31 -13.88 -9.25 -0.44
CA ILE A 31 -12.53 -9.15 0.10
C ILE A 31 -12.35 -10.24 1.16
N MET A 32 -11.60 -11.30 0.85
CA MET A 32 -11.25 -12.36 1.80
C MET A 32 -10.44 -11.81 2.98
N GLN A 33 -10.95 -11.98 4.20
CA GLN A 33 -10.21 -11.72 5.44
C GLN A 33 -9.42 -12.98 5.85
N PHE A 34 -8.09 -12.87 5.85
CA PHE A 34 -7.19 -13.90 6.40
C PHE A 34 -7.24 -13.92 7.93
N LYS A 35 -7.61 -15.06 8.53
CA LYS A 35 -7.41 -15.32 9.97
C LYS A 35 -6.05 -16.00 10.17
N ALA A 36 -5.06 -15.26 10.66
CA ALA A 36 -3.79 -15.84 11.11
C ALA A 36 -3.94 -16.42 12.52
N SER A 37 -3.77 -17.73 12.66
CA SER A 37 -3.70 -18.42 13.95
C SER A 37 -2.30 -18.33 14.55
N GLN A 38 -2.16 -17.60 15.66
CA GLN A 38 -0.94 -17.62 16.49
C GLN A 38 -0.87 -18.88 17.34
N LYS A 39 0.20 -19.67 17.20
CA LYS A 39 0.70 -20.56 18.25
C LYS A 39 2.11 -20.11 18.63
N LEU A 40 2.28 -19.82 19.91
CA LEU A 40 3.52 -19.42 20.58
C LEU A 40 4.56 -20.54 20.47
N LEU A 41 5.83 -20.18 20.25
CA LEU A 41 6.98 -21.03 20.51
C LEU A 41 7.93 -20.37 21.51
N ASP A 42 8.47 -21.26 22.33
CA ASP A 42 9.32 -21.13 23.52
C ASP A 42 10.72 -20.56 23.21
N PRO A 43 11.25 -19.60 23.99
CA PRO A 43 12.57 -19.03 23.77
C PRO A 43 13.61 -19.75 24.63
N ASN A 44 14.15 -20.87 24.16
CA ASN A 44 15.45 -21.38 24.61
C ASN A 44 16.03 -22.39 23.62
N GLN A 45 16.91 -21.91 22.74
CA GLN A 45 18.09 -22.67 22.32
C GLN A 45 19.12 -21.76 21.64
N SER A 46 20.15 -21.44 22.41
CA SER A 46 21.42 -20.90 21.96
C SER A 46 22.32 -22.04 21.46
N ASN A 47 22.81 -21.95 20.22
CA ASN A 47 24.21 -22.21 19.86
C ASN A 47 24.41 -21.98 18.35
N LEU A 48 25.09 -20.88 18.01
CA LEU A 48 25.32 -20.41 16.65
C LEU A 48 26.82 -20.13 16.45
N SER A 49 27.64 -21.17 16.61
CA SER A 49 29.10 -21.02 16.53
C SER A 49 29.87 -22.22 15.93
N GLN A 50 29.28 -22.98 14.99
CA GLN A 50 30.01 -24.02 14.24
C GLN A 50 29.58 -24.27 12.77
N VAL A 51 29.27 -23.23 11.97
CA VAL A 51 28.90 -23.44 10.54
C VAL A 51 29.68 -22.55 9.57
N VAL A 52 31.02 -22.56 9.64
CA VAL A 52 31.84 -21.85 8.62
C VAL A 52 32.86 -22.73 7.89
N ASN A 53 33.13 -23.98 8.28
CA ASN A 53 34.19 -24.78 7.64
C ASN A 53 33.73 -26.12 7.01
N LYS A 54 32.65 -26.13 6.20
CA LYS A 54 32.23 -27.38 5.53
C LYS A 54 31.71 -27.24 4.10
N PHE A 55 32.29 -26.33 3.30
CA PHE A 55 31.92 -26.16 1.89
C PHE A 55 33.00 -26.49 0.86
N GLU A 56 33.98 -27.31 1.24
CA GLU A 56 34.89 -27.98 0.30
C GLU A 56 34.89 -29.48 0.61
N GLY A 57 34.06 -30.24 -0.08
CA GLY A 57 33.97 -31.70 0.07
C GLY A 57 32.55 -32.23 0.19
N CYS A 58 31.75 -32.08 -0.87
CA CYS A 58 30.52 -32.83 -1.02
C CYS A 58 30.71 -33.79 -2.20
N HIS A 59 30.99 -35.05 -1.89
CA HIS A 59 31.03 -36.12 -2.88
C HIS A 59 29.60 -36.52 -3.24
N ILE A 60 29.30 -36.60 -4.54
CA ILE A 60 28.00 -37.00 -5.12
C ILE A 60 27.50 -38.36 -4.59
N GLU A 61 28.39 -39.17 -4.02
CA GLU A 61 28.11 -40.52 -3.52
C GLU A 61 27.19 -40.56 -2.29
N GLU A 62 27.06 -39.49 -1.50
CA GLU A 62 26.16 -39.45 -0.33
C GLU A 62 24.67 -39.24 -0.69
N LEU A 63 24.35 -38.76 -1.91
CA LEU A 63 22.96 -38.55 -2.37
C LEU A 63 22.25 -39.83 -2.85
N ASN A 64 22.96 -40.96 -2.89
CA ASN A 64 22.46 -42.23 -3.42
C ASN A 64 21.98 -43.24 -2.36
N SER A 65 21.77 -42.82 -1.11
CA SER A 65 21.10 -43.70 -0.13
C SER A 65 19.64 -43.93 -0.55
N GLY A 66 19.31 -45.16 -0.94
CA GLY A 66 18.12 -45.53 -1.71
C GLY A 66 16.75 -45.42 -1.01
N HIS A 67 16.53 -44.43 -0.14
CA HIS A 67 15.29 -44.28 0.64
C HIS A 67 14.62 -42.90 0.55
N GLU A 68 15.19 -41.92 -0.14
CA GLU A 68 14.57 -40.60 -0.27
C GLU A 68 13.62 -40.53 -1.48
N THR A 69 12.40 -40.02 -1.26
CA THR A 69 11.50 -39.65 -2.36
C THR A 69 12.10 -38.49 -3.18
N PRO A 70 11.75 -38.32 -4.47
CA PRO A 70 12.18 -37.17 -5.26
C PRO A 70 11.91 -35.82 -4.58
N GLU A 71 10.83 -35.72 -3.79
CA GLU A 71 10.50 -34.56 -2.96
C GLU A 71 11.47 -34.33 -1.78
N GLN A 72 11.90 -35.39 -1.11
CA GLN A 72 12.93 -35.32 -0.07
C GLN A 72 14.30 -34.98 -0.64
N LYS A 73 14.66 -35.56 -1.79
CA LYS A 73 15.87 -35.20 -2.51
C LYS A 73 15.85 -33.73 -2.92
N LEU A 74 14.75 -33.24 -3.51
CA LEU A 74 14.60 -31.82 -3.85
C LEU A 74 14.69 -30.94 -2.60
N LYS A 75 14.07 -31.30 -1.47
CA LYS A 75 14.19 -30.55 -0.21
C LYS A 75 15.64 -30.46 0.26
N ASN A 76 16.36 -31.58 0.23
CA ASN A 76 17.76 -31.65 0.65
C ASN A 76 18.64 -30.83 -0.30
N VAL A 77 18.47 -31.01 -1.59
CA VAL A 77 19.16 -30.29 -2.66
C VAL A 77 18.83 -28.79 -2.59
N CYS A 78 17.58 -28.38 -2.38
CA CYS A 78 17.21 -26.98 -2.23
C CYS A 78 17.81 -26.34 -0.96
N SER A 79 17.85 -27.09 0.14
CA SER A 79 18.51 -26.64 1.38
C SER A 79 20.03 -26.53 1.23
N GLN A 80 20.66 -27.43 0.46
CA GLN A 80 22.11 -27.50 0.25
C GLN A 80 22.60 -26.54 -0.84
N LEU A 81 21.81 -26.34 -1.89
CA LEU A 81 22.11 -25.43 -3.01
C LEU A 81 21.78 -23.97 -2.67
N GLY A 82 21.21 -23.71 -1.50
CA GLY A 82 20.97 -22.37 -1.01
C GLY A 82 19.96 -21.63 -1.88
N PHE A 83 18.87 -22.28 -2.30
CA PHE A 83 17.68 -21.64 -2.90
C PHE A 83 16.98 -20.70 -1.89
N CYS A 84 17.73 -20.12 -0.95
CA CYS A 84 17.23 -19.20 0.03
C CYS A 84 16.87 -17.98 -0.79
N THR A 85 15.58 -17.68 -0.96
CA THR A 85 15.20 -16.29 -1.18
C THR A 85 15.83 -15.55 -0.02
N ARG A 86 16.93 -14.82 -0.26
CA ARG A 86 17.88 -14.34 0.76
C ARG A 86 17.25 -13.56 1.92
N ASN A 87 15.95 -13.26 1.84
CA ASN A 87 15.20 -12.39 2.73
C ASN A 87 13.83 -12.96 3.18
N ASN A 88 13.51 -14.25 2.99
CA ASN A 88 12.23 -14.80 3.48
C ASN A 88 12.38 -15.50 4.84
N PRO A 89 11.65 -15.08 5.90
CA PRO A 89 11.71 -15.71 7.22
C PRO A 89 11.02 -17.08 7.30
N LEU A 90 10.27 -17.51 6.28
CA LEU A 90 9.61 -18.81 6.25
C LEU A 90 10.59 -19.93 5.86
N ASN A 91 10.50 -21.08 6.53
CA ASN A 91 11.18 -22.28 6.05
C ASN A 91 10.51 -22.76 4.74
N TYR A 92 11.24 -23.53 3.91
CA TYR A 92 10.73 -23.99 2.60
C TYR A 92 9.39 -24.71 2.66
N GLU A 93 9.12 -25.46 3.71
CA GLU A 93 7.88 -26.20 3.85
C GLU A 93 6.69 -25.26 4.07
N GLN A 94 6.86 -24.26 4.94
CA GLN A 94 5.87 -23.21 5.14
C GLN A 94 5.66 -22.40 3.86
N TYR A 95 6.73 -22.09 3.15
CA TYR A 95 6.66 -21.36 1.89
C TYR A 95 5.93 -22.17 0.81
N GLY A 96 6.26 -23.45 0.64
CA GLY A 96 5.59 -24.34 -0.31
C GLY A 96 4.08 -24.46 -0.02
N LYS A 97 3.71 -24.69 1.24
CA LYS A 97 2.29 -24.73 1.67
C LYS A 97 1.57 -23.42 1.37
N TYR A 98 2.22 -22.28 1.64
CA TYR A 98 1.66 -20.97 1.35
C TYR A 98 1.42 -20.76 -0.16
N ILE A 99 2.41 -21.08 -1.00
CA ILE A 99 2.28 -20.95 -2.47
C ILE A 99 1.19 -21.89 -2.99
N GLU A 100 1.11 -23.11 -2.47
CA GLU A 100 0.06 -24.06 -2.86
C GLU A 100 -1.34 -23.55 -2.48
N GLU A 101 -1.50 -23.01 -1.27
CA GLU A 101 -2.76 -22.41 -0.81
C GLU A 101 -3.14 -21.18 -1.65
N ALA A 102 -2.18 -20.27 -1.90
CA ALA A 102 -2.41 -19.11 -2.76
C ALA A 102 -2.81 -19.52 -4.18
N ALA A 103 -2.15 -20.53 -4.76
CA ALA A 103 -2.47 -21.06 -6.08
C ALA A 103 -3.88 -21.67 -6.14
N LYS A 104 -4.29 -22.40 -5.08
CA LYS A 104 -5.67 -22.92 -4.92
C LYS A 104 -6.71 -21.81 -4.81
N ASN A 105 -6.33 -20.68 -4.22
CA ASN A 105 -7.17 -19.49 -4.10
C ASN A 105 -7.15 -18.59 -5.35
N GLY A 106 -6.57 -19.06 -6.47
CA GLY A 106 -6.62 -18.37 -7.76
C GLY A 106 -5.47 -17.40 -8.04
N SER A 107 -4.42 -17.36 -7.20
CA SER A 107 -3.21 -16.57 -7.50
C SER A 107 -2.50 -17.12 -8.73
N VAL A 108 -2.46 -16.32 -9.81
CA VAL A 108 -1.79 -16.68 -11.07
C VAL A 108 -0.28 -16.74 -10.86
N THR A 109 0.28 -15.85 -10.05
CA THR A 109 1.71 -15.83 -9.75
C THR A 109 2.12 -17.05 -8.93
N ALA A 110 1.28 -17.48 -7.96
CA ALA A 110 1.54 -18.69 -7.20
C ALA A 110 1.45 -19.95 -8.07
N GLN A 111 0.52 -19.99 -9.03
CA GLN A 111 0.42 -21.09 -10.01
C GLN A 111 1.68 -21.18 -10.87
N LYS A 112 2.20 -20.04 -11.37
CA LYS A 112 3.50 -19.99 -12.08
C LYS A 112 4.64 -20.50 -11.20
N HIS A 113 4.65 -20.16 -9.91
CA HIS A 113 5.65 -20.68 -8.97
C HIS A 113 5.55 -22.20 -8.80
N MET A 114 4.35 -22.76 -8.68
CA MET A 114 4.17 -24.23 -8.64
C MET A 114 4.68 -24.91 -9.92
N GLU A 115 4.47 -24.28 -11.07
CA GLU A 115 4.98 -24.78 -12.35
C GLU A 115 6.52 -24.71 -12.46
N ILE A 116 7.14 -23.64 -11.95
CA ILE A 116 8.60 -23.55 -11.82
C ILE A 116 9.14 -24.72 -11.00
N TRP A 117 8.52 -25.00 -9.85
CA TRP A 117 8.93 -26.11 -8.98
C TRP A 117 8.84 -27.46 -9.69
N LYS A 118 7.74 -27.73 -10.41
CA LYS A 118 7.60 -28.95 -11.20
C LYS A 118 8.72 -29.09 -12.23
N ASN A 119 9.04 -28.02 -12.95
CA ASN A 119 10.11 -28.03 -13.95
C ASN A 119 11.50 -28.21 -13.32
N LEU A 120 11.75 -27.66 -12.13
CA LEU A 120 13.02 -27.87 -11.40
C LEU A 120 13.18 -29.32 -10.92
N VAL A 121 12.10 -29.99 -10.52
CA VAL A 121 12.14 -31.44 -10.20
C VAL A 121 12.52 -32.24 -11.44
N VAL A 122 11.88 -31.98 -12.58
CA VAL A 122 12.21 -32.67 -13.84
C VAL A 122 13.66 -32.40 -14.26
N ALA A 123 14.14 -31.17 -14.09
CA ALA A 123 15.53 -30.81 -14.37
C ALA A 123 16.51 -31.63 -13.52
N LEU A 124 16.21 -31.83 -12.22
CA LEU A 124 17.03 -32.65 -11.33
C LEU A 124 17.00 -34.14 -11.69
N GLU A 125 15.84 -34.69 -12.02
CA GLU A 125 15.73 -36.08 -12.47
C GLU A 125 16.51 -36.32 -13.77
N ALA A 126 16.49 -35.36 -14.69
CA ALA A 126 17.28 -35.43 -15.93
C ALA A 126 18.78 -35.32 -15.64
N PHE A 127 19.17 -34.45 -14.70
CA PHE A 127 20.54 -34.34 -14.23
C PHE A 127 21.05 -35.66 -13.62
N GLU A 128 20.28 -36.32 -12.74
CA GLU A 128 20.63 -37.63 -12.16
C GLU A 128 20.83 -38.71 -13.24
N LYS A 129 20.13 -38.62 -14.36
CA LYS A 129 20.21 -39.55 -15.50
C LYS A 129 21.29 -39.18 -16.52
N ASN A 130 22.08 -38.13 -16.27
CA ASN A 130 23.00 -37.53 -17.25
C ASN A 130 22.33 -37.12 -18.58
N ASP A 131 21.03 -36.81 -18.56
CA ASP A 131 20.28 -36.32 -19.72
C ASP A 131 20.40 -34.79 -19.82
N SER A 132 21.43 -34.33 -20.52
CA SER A 132 21.65 -32.88 -20.74
C SER A 132 20.50 -32.20 -21.50
N GLY A 133 19.76 -32.92 -22.34
CA GLY A 133 18.64 -32.39 -23.11
C GLY A 133 17.41 -32.16 -22.24
N GLY A 134 17.04 -33.17 -21.46
CA GLY A 134 15.96 -33.07 -20.47
C GLY A 134 16.24 -31.99 -19.43
N LEU A 135 17.49 -31.90 -18.93
CA LEU A 135 17.91 -30.88 -17.97
C LEU A 135 17.69 -29.48 -18.52
N VAL A 136 18.22 -29.19 -19.72
CA VAL A 136 18.14 -27.86 -20.32
C VAL A 136 16.72 -27.49 -20.73
N CYS A 137 15.95 -28.42 -21.28
CA CYS A 137 14.54 -28.19 -21.63
C CYS A 137 13.72 -27.80 -20.39
N ALA A 138 13.82 -28.58 -19.30
CA ALA A 138 13.08 -28.34 -18.08
C ALA A 138 13.52 -27.04 -17.38
N LEU A 139 14.84 -26.82 -17.29
CA LEU A 139 15.38 -25.60 -16.68
C LEU A 139 14.99 -24.35 -17.47
N SER A 140 15.01 -24.40 -18.80
CA SER A 140 14.61 -23.31 -19.67
C SER A 140 13.15 -22.91 -19.45
N LYS A 141 12.24 -23.90 -19.33
CA LYS A 141 10.83 -23.66 -18.98
C LYS A 141 10.68 -22.96 -17.62
N ALA A 142 11.41 -23.43 -16.60
CA ALA A 142 11.41 -22.79 -15.29
C ALA A 142 11.91 -21.34 -15.36
N ILE A 143 12.99 -21.07 -16.09
CA ILE A 143 13.57 -19.74 -16.25
C ILE A 143 12.59 -18.78 -16.95
N ARG A 144 11.92 -19.21 -18.02
CA ARG A 144 10.96 -18.37 -18.75
C ARG A 144 9.74 -17.97 -17.91
N LEU A 145 9.29 -18.83 -17.00
CA LEU A 145 8.16 -18.53 -16.13
C LEU A 145 8.47 -17.39 -15.13
N HIS A 146 9.66 -17.40 -14.53
CA HIS A 146 10.09 -16.31 -13.65
C HIS A 146 11.62 -16.26 -13.46
N PRO A 147 12.35 -15.49 -14.28
CA PRO A 147 13.79 -15.58 -14.33
C PRO A 147 14.51 -15.02 -13.11
N LYS A 148 13.83 -14.20 -12.30
CA LYS A 148 14.38 -13.67 -11.04
C LYS A 148 14.28 -14.68 -9.88
N VAL A 149 13.42 -15.68 -9.98
CA VAL A 149 13.16 -16.67 -8.91
C VAL A 149 14.04 -17.91 -9.10
N VAL A 150 14.34 -18.29 -10.35
CA VAL A 150 15.16 -19.45 -10.64
C VAL A 150 16.65 -19.13 -10.45
N GLU A 151 17.24 -19.59 -9.36
CA GLU A 151 18.68 -19.72 -9.23
C GLU A 151 19.13 -21.04 -9.84
N VAL A 152 20.11 -20.99 -10.75
CA VAL A 152 20.63 -22.20 -11.39
C VAL A 152 21.80 -22.70 -10.55
N PRO A 153 21.75 -23.96 -10.07
CA PRO A 153 22.86 -24.58 -9.36
C PRO A 153 24.17 -24.49 -10.15
N LYS A 154 25.28 -24.18 -9.47
CA LYS A 154 26.62 -24.18 -10.09
C LYS A 154 26.93 -25.49 -10.79
N LEU A 155 26.44 -26.60 -10.25
CA LEU A 155 26.67 -27.93 -10.79
C LEU A 155 25.98 -28.16 -12.15
N PHE A 156 24.87 -27.46 -12.42
CA PHE A 156 24.24 -27.47 -13.74
C PHE A 156 25.01 -26.63 -14.77
N THR A 157 25.82 -25.68 -14.32
CA THR A 157 26.54 -24.75 -15.21
C THR A 157 27.49 -25.50 -16.14
N GLN A 158 28.22 -26.50 -15.64
CA GLN A 158 29.12 -27.32 -16.45
C GLN A 158 28.36 -28.11 -17.54
N PHE A 159 27.20 -28.69 -17.20
CA PHE A 159 26.35 -29.39 -18.17
C PHE A 159 25.83 -28.45 -19.26
N ILE A 160 25.41 -27.24 -18.87
CA ILE A 160 24.94 -26.21 -19.81
C ILE A 160 26.09 -25.76 -20.73
N GLU A 161 27.31 -25.59 -20.20
CA GLU A 161 28.50 -25.23 -21.00
C GLU A 161 28.86 -26.31 -22.03
N GLU A 162 28.89 -27.58 -21.63
CA GLU A 162 29.18 -28.69 -22.55
C GLU A 162 28.11 -28.80 -23.64
N ARG A 163 26.83 -28.66 -23.28
CA ARG A 163 25.75 -28.65 -24.27
C ARG A 163 25.86 -27.47 -25.22
N MET A 164 26.20 -26.27 -24.71
CA MET A 164 26.38 -25.08 -25.53
C MET A 164 27.45 -25.27 -26.61
N LYS A 165 28.49 -26.10 -26.40
CA LYS A 165 29.49 -26.38 -27.44
C LYS A 165 28.91 -27.08 -28.66
N THR A 166 27.93 -27.97 -28.46
CA THR A 166 27.35 -28.82 -29.51
C THR A 166 26.00 -28.33 -30.03
N HIS A 167 25.29 -27.49 -29.27
CA HIS A 167 23.92 -27.04 -29.56
C HIS A 167 23.79 -25.50 -29.51
N GLN A 168 24.70 -24.77 -30.17
CA GLN A 168 24.74 -23.29 -30.15
C GLN A 168 23.50 -22.60 -30.75
N ASN A 169 22.66 -23.35 -31.48
CA ASN A 169 21.43 -22.85 -32.11
C ASN A 169 20.16 -23.37 -31.42
N ASP A 170 20.27 -23.96 -30.23
CA ASP A 170 19.12 -24.39 -29.44
C ASP A 170 18.71 -23.29 -28.46
N VAL A 171 17.49 -22.76 -28.61
CA VAL A 171 17.02 -21.62 -27.82
C VAL A 171 17.01 -21.93 -26.31
N ASP A 172 16.67 -23.16 -25.91
CA ASP A 172 16.64 -23.56 -24.51
C ASP A 172 18.04 -23.58 -23.88
N THR A 173 19.02 -24.06 -24.64
CA THR A 173 20.43 -24.01 -24.25
C THR A 173 20.90 -22.57 -24.07
N ILE A 174 20.54 -21.66 -24.98
CA ILE A 174 20.88 -20.23 -24.88
C ILE A 174 20.23 -19.59 -23.65
N VAL A 175 18.95 -19.84 -23.38
CA VAL A 175 18.23 -19.31 -22.21
C VAL A 175 18.94 -19.70 -20.91
N CYS A 176 19.26 -20.98 -20.77
CA CYS A 176 19.98 -21.51 -19.60
C CYS A 176 21.40 -20.95 -19.50
N TYR A 177 22.09 -20.81 -20.63
CA TYR A 177 23.44 -20.28 -20.70
C TYR A 177 23.50 -18.81 -20.28
N LEU A 178 22.62 -17.95 -20.81
CA LEU A 178 22.53 -16.54 -20.44
C LEU A 178 22.24 -16.35 -18.95
N ARG A 179 21.40 -17.22 -18.37
CA ARG A 179 21.08 -17.18 -16.94
C ARG A 179 22.28 -17.54 -16.06
N THR A 180 23.11 -18.49 -16.47
CA THR A 180 24.29 -18.93 -15.71
C THR A 180 25.52 -18.05 -15.95
N HIS A 181 25.56 -17.29 -17.05
CA HIS A 181 26.71 -16.50 -17.48
C HIS A 181 26.39 -15.01 -17.66
N PRO A 182 25.99 -14.29 -16.60
CA PRO A 182 25.57 -12.89 -16.70
C PRO A 182 26.68 -11.94 -17.23
N LYS A 183 27.95 -12.36 -17.24
CA LYS A 183 29.06 -11.58 -17.81
C LYS A 183 29.12 -11.61 -19.34
N ARG A 184 28.60 -12.67 -19.99
CA ARG A 184 28.54 -12.79 -21.46
C ARG A 184 27.26 -12.22 -22.05
N PHE A 185 26.51 -11.50 -21.21
CA PHE A 185 25.13 -11.15 -21.45
C PHE A 185 24.89 -10.28 -22.69
N PRO A 186 25.59 -9.15 -22.94
CA PRO A 186 25.17 -8.26 -24.02
C PRO A 186 25.31 -8.87 -25.42
N GLN A 187 26.50 -9.36 -25.79
CA GLN A 187 26.78 -9.85 -27.14
C GLN A 187 25.90 -11.05 -27.52
N LEU A 188 25.89 -12.09 -26.67
CA LEU A 188 25.15 -13.31 -26.97
C LEU A 188 23.64 -13.06 -27.02
N THR A 189 23.14 -12.11 -26.24
CA THR A 189 21.71 -11.80 -26.23
C THR A 189 21.26 -11.16 -27.54
N PHE A 190 22.01 -10.21 -28.11
CA PHE A 190 21.66 -9.61 -29.40
C PHE A 190 21.73 -10.63 -30.55
N ASP A 191 22.81 -11.41 -30.62
CA ASP A 191 22.97 -12.45 -31.64
C ASP A 191 21.84 -13.50 -31.56
N SER A 192 21.40 -13.82 -30.33
CA SER A 192 20.30 -14.77 -30.12
C SER A 192 18.94 -14.16 -30.44
N GLN A 193 18.73 -12.88 -30.15
CA GLN A 193 17.47 -12.20 -30.46
C GLN A 193 17.26 -12.02 -31.97
N GLU A 194 18.33 -11.86 -32.74
CA GLU A 194 18.25 -11.87 -34.20
C GLU A 194 17.80 -13.24 -34.74
N LYS A 195 18.30 -14.32 -34.14
CA LYS A 195 17.93 -15.70 -34.50
C LYS A 195 16.54 -16.11 -34.04
N PHE A 196 16.11 -15.64 -32.87
CA PHE A 196 14.86 -16.01 -32.22
C PHE A 196 14.03 -14.75 -31.87
N PRO A 197 13.56 -14.01 -32.89
CA PRO A 197 12.93 -12.70 -32.69
C PRO A 197 11.63 -12.73 -31.88
N ASP A 198 10.99 -13.90 -31.78
CA ASP A 198 9.70 -14.11 -31.13
C ASP A 198 9.83 -14.77 -29.74
N ASP A 199 11.04 -15.11 -29.27
CA ASP A 199 11.22 -15.62 -27.90
C ASP A 199 11.13 -14.46 -26.90
N GLU A 200 10.11 -14.53 -26.04
CA GLU A 200 9.80 -13.50 -25.07
C GLU A 200 10.95 -13.23 -24.10
N TYR A 201 11.59 -14.28 -23.59
CA TYR A 201 12.66 -14.16 -22.60
C TYR A 201 13.90 -13.51 -23.20
N LEU A 202 14.28 -13.92 -24.42
CA LEU A 202 15.40 -13.29 -25.12
C LEU A 202 15.09 -11.83 -25.43
N ALA A 203 13.83 -11.49 -25.76
CA ALA A 203 13.43 -10.13 -26.03
C ALA A 203 13.60 -9.23 -24.78
N GLU A 204 13.17 -9.72 -23.61
CA GLU A 204 13.35 -9.04 -22.32
C GLU A 204 14.83 -8.91 -21.93
N ARG A 205 15.63 -9.94 -22.19
CA ARG A 205 17.07 -9.89 -21.90
C ARG A 205 17.81 -8.91 -22.82
N ALA A 206 17.43 -8.82 -24.08
CA ALA A 206 18.03 -7.85 -25.01
C ALA A 206 17.71 -6.42 -24.57
N TYR A 207 16.49 -6.19 -24.07
CA TYR A 207 16.15 -4.93 -23.42
C TYR A 207 17.04 -4.65 -22.21
N ASP A 208 17.20 -5.60 -21.28
CA ASP A 208 18.04 -5.40 -20.09
C ASP A 208 19.48 -5.07 -20.49
N ALA A 209 20.00 -5.70 -21.56
CA ALA A 209 21.32 -5.44 -22.10
C ALA A 209 21.46 -4.02 -22.66
N LEU A 210 20.47 -3.56 -23.43
CA LEU A 210 20.42 -2.18 -23.94
C LEU A 210 20.31 -1.16 -22.81
N ASP A 211 19.45 -1.42 -21.82
CA ASP A 211 19.26 -0.49 -20.71
C ASP A 211 20.55 -0.28 -19.90
N CYS A 212 21.36 -1.34 -19.75
CA CYS A 212 22.68 -1.26 -19.13
C CYS A 212 23.68 -0.35 -19.88
N THR A 213 23.45 -0.05 -21.17
CA THR A 213 24.28 0.91 -21.92
C THR A 213 23.97 2.36 -21.59
N GLY A 214 22.80 2.63 -21.00
CA GLY A 214 22.30 3.99 -20.74
C GLY A 214 21.79 4.73 -21.97
N ASN A 215 21.79 4.12 -23.18
CA ASN A 215 21.19 4.72 -24.36
C ASN A 215 19.66 4.55 -24.34
N LEU A 216 18.96 5.60 -23.90
CA LEU A 216 17.51 5.61 -23.77
C LEU A 216 16.79 5.48 -25.12
N GLU A 217 17.32 6.08 -26.18
CA GLU A 217 16.69 6.10 -27.50
C GLU A 217 16.70 4.70 -28.13
N ASP A 218 17.87 4.04 -28.12
CA ASP A 218 18.01 2.67 -28.60
C ASP A 218 17.12 1.70 -27.81
N THR A 219 17.08 1.87 -26.49
CA THR A 219 16.26 1.05 -25.58
C THR A 219 14.77 1.20 -25.91
N LEU A 220 14.28 2.43 -26.09
CA LEU A 220 12.88 2.68 -26.44
C LEU A 220 12.54 2.15 -27.84
N SER A 221 13.40 2.42 -28.83
CA SER A 221 13.23 1.94 -30.20
C SER A 221 13.12 0.41 -30.24
N TYR A 222 14.01 -0.27 -29.50
CA TYR A 222 13.99 -1.73 -29.38
C TYR A 222 12.69 -2.24 -28.74
N VAL A 223 12.25 -1.66 -27.61
CA VAL A 223 11.03 -2.09 -26.92
C VAL A 223 9.80 -1.90 -27.79
N GLU A 224 9.71 -0.80 -28.54
CA GLU A 224 8.60 -0.57 -29.46
C GLU A 224 8.57 -1.60 -30.60
N ALA A 225 9.74 -1.96 -31.13
CA ALA A 225 9.84 -3.05 -32.11
C ALA A 225 9.52 -4.43 -31.51
N ALA A 226 9.94 -4.70 -30.28
CA ALA A 226 9.65 -5.95 -29.58
C ALA A 226 8.15 -6.12 -29.27
N ILE A 227 7.49 -5.08 -28.78
CA ILE A 227 6.03 -5.10 -28.51
C ILE A 227 5.22 -5.30 -29.79
N LYS A 228 5.65 -4.75 -30.92
CA LYS A 228 4.97 -5.00 -32.21
C LYS A 228 5.00 -6.48 -32.60
N ARG A 229 6.08 -7.18 -32.27
CA ARG A 229 6.23 -8.62 -32.53
C ARG A 229 5.49 -9.46 -31.49
N ILE A 230 5.57 -9.06 -30.22
CA ILE A 230 5.06 -9.80 -29.07
C ILE A 230 4.10 -8.89 -28.26
N PRO A 231 2.90 -8.56 -28.79
CA PRO A 231 2.03 -7.54 -28.22
C PRO A 231 1.46 -7.89 -26.84
N ASN A 232 1.45 -9.17 -26.48
CA ASN A 232 0.90 -9.66 -25.22
C ASN A 232 1.95 -9.82 -24.12
N ASN A 233 3.23 -9.52 -24.38
CA ASN A 233 4.25 -9.61 -23.34
C ASN A 233 4.10 -8.44 -22.36
N LEU A 234 3.53 -8.75 -21.21
CA LEU A 234 3.27 -7.80 -20.12
C LEU A 234 4.56 -7.16 -19.59
N HIS A 235 5.68 -7.89 -19.56
CA HIS A 235 6.94 -7.34 -19.05
C HIS A 235 7.45 -6.22 -19.96
N LEU A 236 7.47 -6.41 -21.27
CA LEU A 236 7.87 -5.41 -22.25
C LEU A 236 6.95 -4.17 -22.18
N LEU A 237 5.65 -4.34 -21.98
CA LEU A 237 4.72 -3.23 -21.77
C LEU A 237 5.08 -2.43 -20.50
N ALA A 238 5.34 -3.10 -19.38
CA ALA A 238 5.78 -2.44 -18.16
C ALA A 238 7.13 -1.71 -18.35
N LEU A 239 8.07 -2.34 -19.03
CA LEU A 239 9.40 -1.78 -19.32
C LEU A 239 9.30 -0.54 -20.23
N ARG A 240 8.42 -0.55 -21.24
CA ARG A 240 8.13 0.62 -22.09
C ARG A 240 7.68 1.80 -21.23
N ALA A 241 6.75 1.56 -20.30
CA ALA A 241 6.25 2.58 -19.40
C ALA A 241 7.34 3.13 -18.47
N CYS A 242 8.27 2.30 -18.01
CA CYS A 242 9.39 2.73 -17.15
C CYS A 242 10.34 3.71 -17.83
N LYS A 243 10.43 3.70 -19.16
CA LYS A 243 11.45 4.44 -19.92
C LYS A 243 10.94 5.69 -20.62
N LYS A 244 9.65 5.75 -20.95
CA LYS A 244 9.08 7.00 -21.46
C LYS A 244 9.10 8.06 -20.35
N SER A 245 9.34 9.32 -20.74
CA SER A 245 9.17 10.46 -19.85
C SER A 245 7.76 10.44 -19.24
N LEU A 246 7.59 11.04 -18.05
CA LEU A 246 6.31 11.10 -17.30
C LEU A 246 5.25 11.87 -18.11
N THR A 247 4.66 11.22 -19.10
CA THR A 247 3.79 11.79 -20.13
C THR A 247 2.43 11.10 -20.12
N LYS A 248 1.46 11.70 -20.82
CA LYS A 248 0.15 11.10 -21.04
C LYS A 248 0.23 9.74 -21.75
N GLU A 249 1.17 9.57 -22.68
CA GLU A 249 1.36 8.29 -23.37
C GLU A 249 1.82 7.19 -22.39
N SER A 250 2.72 7.52 -21.46
CA SER A 250 3.16 6.59 -20.41
C SER A 250 1.98 6.11 -19.55
N MET A 251 1.04 7.02 -19.24
CA MET A 251 -0.18 6.67 -18.51
C MET A 251 -1.07 5.69 -19.29
N GLU A 252 -1.20 5.86 -20.60
CA GLU A 252 -1.98 4.94 -21.45
C GLU A 252 -1.36 3.54 -21.46
N VAL A 253 -0.03 3.45 -21.57
CA VAL A 253 0.70 2.17 -21.49
C VAL A 253 0.57 1.53 -20.10
N LEU A 254 0.71 2.30 -19.03
CA LEU A 254 0.54 1.82 -17.66
C LEU A 254 -0.87 1.30 -17.40
N ASN A 255 -1.89 2.02 -17.88
CA ASN A 255 -3.28 1.59 -17.75
C ASN A 255 -3.56 0.31 -18.56
N ALA A 256 -2.99 0.20 -19.76
CA ALA A 256 -3.11 -1.02 -20.58
C ALA A 256 -2.46 -2.23 -19.88
N PHE A 257 -1.27 -2.04 -19.31
CA PHE A 257 -0.62 -3.08 -18.50
C PHE A 257 -1.50 -3.47 -17.30
N LEU A 258 -1.93 -2.50 -16.49
CA LEU A 258 -2.71 -2.75 -15.28
C LEU A 258 -4.08 -3.39 -15.56
N ALA A 259 -4.64 -3.18 -16.75
CA ALA A 259 -5.87 -3.83 -17.18
C ALA A 259 -5.66 -5.29 -17.62
N ALA A 260 -4.47 -5.63 -18.12
CA ALA A 260 -4.16 -6.96 -18.65
C ALA A 260 -3.44 -7.88 -17.63
N ALA A 261 -2.69 -7.29 -16.69
CA ALA A 261 -1.91 -8.04 -15.72
C ALA A 261 -2.80 -8.66 -14.63
N PRO A 262 -2.51 -9.92 -14.21
CA PRO A 262 -3.10 -10.47 -13.00
C PRO A 262 -2.88 -9.54 -11.79
N PRO A 263 -3.85 -9.38 -10.87
CA PRO A 263 -3.70 -8.48 -9.72
C PRO A 263 -2.49 -8.78 -8.82
N ASP A 264 -2.04 -10.04 -8.82
CA ASP A 264 -0.91 -10.55 -8.06
C ASP A 264 0.39 -10.65 -8.90
N ASP A 265 0.42 -10.07 -10.11
CA ASP A 265 1.65 -10.01 -10.90
C ASP A 265 2.69 -9.11 -10.19
N PRO A 266 3.97 -9.54 -10.12
CA PRO A 266 5.02 -8.81 -9.40
C PRO A 266 5.33 -7.43 -9.97
N SER A 267 4.87 -7.12 -11.19
CA SER A 267 5.06 -5.83 -11.84
C SER A 267 3.89 -4.86 -11.61
N VAL A 268 2.76 -5.29 -11.03
CA VAL A 268 1.61 -4.41 -10.78
C VAL A 268 1.94 -3.29 -9.78
N PRO A 269 2.58 -3.54 -8.61
CA PRO A 269 2.91 -2.47 -7.68
C PRO A 269 3.84 -1.41 -8.30
N ILE A 270 4.83 -1.82 -9.11
CA ILE A 270 5.70 -0.84 -9.77
C ILE A 270 4.95 -0.02 -10.82
N CYS A 271 4.01 -0.61 -11.55
CA CYS A 271 3.24 0.13 -12.53
C CYS A 271 2.33 1.17 -11.86
N TYR A 272 1.71 0.86 -10.73
CA TYR A 272 1.00 1.88 -9.95
C TYR A 272 1.94 2.96 -9.41
N TYR A 273 3.15 2.61 -8.98
CA TYR A 273 4.13 3.59 -8.54
C TYR A 273 4.52 4.57 -9.68
N LEU A 274 4.82 4.06 -10.87
CA LEU A 274 5.13 4.90 -12.03
C LEU A 274 3.93 5.76 -12.43
N LYS A 275 2.72 5.23 -12.28
CA LYS A 275 1.47 5.97 -12.48
C LYS A 275 1.35 7.14 -11.50
N LEU A 276 1.73 6.96 -10.24
CA LEU A 276 1.79 8.04 -9.24
C LEU A 276 2.78 9.14 -9.63
N GLU A 277 3.96 8.78 -10.12
CA GLU A 277 4.94 9.76 -10.61
C GLU A 277 4.37 10.58 -11.78
N CYS A 278 3.70 9.91 -12.72
CA CYS A 278 3.04 10.57 -13.84
C CYS A 278 1.93 11.51 -13.36
N CYS A 279 1.04 11.07 -12.48
CA CYS A 279 -0.02 11.91 -11.92
C CYS A 279 0.55 13.13 -11.16
N GLY A 280 1.60 12.93 -10.36
CA GLY A 280 2.25 14.00 -9.61
C GLY A 280 2.92 15.03 -10.53
N PHE A 281 3.54 14.58 -11.62
CA PHE A 281 4.14 15.47 -12.62
C PHE A 281 3.10 16.28 -13.41
N MET A 282 1.95 15.68 -13.70
CA MET A 282 0.83 16.32 -14.41
C MET A 282 -0.10 17.13 -13.48
N GLU A 283 0.17 17.16 -12.17
CA GLU A 283 -0.71 17.74 -11.15
C GLU A 283 -2.15 17.16 -11.13
N ASP A 284 -2.31 15.92 -11.60
CA ASP A 284 -3.59 15.20 -11.61
C ASP A 284 -3.83 14.51 -10.26
N TRP A 285 -4.18 15.30 -9.25
CA TRP A 285 -4.31 14.81 -7.87
C TRP A 285 -5.44 13.81 -7.68
N LYS A 286 -6.48 13.85 -8.52
CA LYS A 286 -7.57 12.87 -8.45
C LYS A 286 -7.05 11.48 -8.82
N ASN A 287 -6.43 11.36 -10.00
CA ASN A 287 -5.84 10.09 -10.43
C ASN A 287 -4.66 9.67 -9.56
N PHE A 288 -3.94 10.62 -8.96
CA PHE A 288 -2.90 10.32 -7.97
C PHE A 288 -3.48 9.57 -6.77
N VAL A 289 -4.56 10.07 -6.17
CA VAL A 289 -5.19 9.46 -4.99
C VAL A 289 -5.68 8.04 -5.31
N GLU A 290 -6.42 7.89 -6.40
CA GLU A 290 -6.95 6.60 -6.84
C GLU A 290 -5.83 5.60 -7.12
N SER A 291 -4.74 6.03 -7.76
CA SER A 291 -3.58 5.18 -8.04
C SER A 291 -2.80 4.80 -6.78
N TYR A 292 -2.83 5.64 -5.74
CA TYR A 292 -2.09 5.39 -4.50
C TYR A 292 -2.82 4.35 -3.65
N GLU A 293 -4.14 4.44 -3.58
CA GLU A 293 -4.95 3.42 -2.92
C GLU A 293 -4.83 2.07 -3.64
N ALA A 294 -4.89 2.08 -4.98
CA ALA A 294 -4.69 0.88 -5.79
C ALA A 294 -3.27 0.29 -5.64
N PHE A 295 -2.23 1.14 -5.53
CA PHE A 295 -0.87 0.72 -5.18
C PHE A 295 -0.83 -0.04 -3.85
N LEU A 296 -1.43 0.51 -2.79
CA LEU A 296 -1.44 -0.12 -1.47
C LEU A 296 -2.23 -1.44 -1.43
N VAL A 297 -3.26 -1.57 -2.26
CA VAL A 297 -3.98 -2.84 -2.44
C VAL A 297 -3.08 -3.84 -3.17
N ALA A 298 -2.50 -3.45 -4.31
CA ALA A 298 -1.62 -4.30 -5.10
C ALA A 298 -0.40 -4.80 -4.33
N GLU A 299 0.20 -3.95 -3.49
CA GLU A 299 1.33 -4.33 -2.62
C GLU A 299 0.93 -5.40 -1.60
N ARG A 300 -0.26 -5.28 -1.00
CA ARG A 300 -0.79 -6.26 -0.04
C ARG A 300 -1.20 -7.58 -0.70
N SER A 301 -1.51 -7.55 -1.99
CA SER A 301 -1.84 -8.73 -2.80
C SER A 301 -0.61 -9.51 -3.26
N GLN A 302 0.61 -9.01 -3.08
CA GLN A 302 1.83 -9.71 -3.47
C GLN A 302 2.11 -10.92 -2.59
N LEU A 303 2.67 -11.99 -3.17
CA LEU A 303 3.16 -13.12 -2.39
C LEU A 303 4.34 -12.67 -1.50
N PRO A 304 4.45 -13.14 -0.24
CA PRO A 304 5.48 -12.73 0.72
C PRO A 304 6.93 -12.98 0.26
N CYS A 305 7.13 -13.87 -0.72
CA CYS A 305 8.46 -14.11 -1.31
C CYS A 305 8.94 -13.00 -2.22
N PHE A 306 8.03 -12.18 -2.75
CA PHE A 306 8.42 -10.96 -3.41
C PHE A 306 8.70 -9.94 -2.32
N GLU A 307 9.95 -9.49 -2.26
CA GLU A 307 10.31 -8.38 -1.38
C GLU A 307 9.34 -7.22 -1.65
N ALA A 308 8.75 -6.69 -0.58
CA ALA A 308 7.87 -5.53 -0.68
C ALA A 308 8.55 -4.47 -1.55
N PHE A 309 7.81 -3.92 -2.51
CA PHE A 309 8.32 -3.01 -3.52
C PHE A 309 9.22 -1.86 -2.98
N PRO A 310 8.95 -1.27 -1.79
CA PRO A 310 9.83 -0.28 -1.17
C PRO A 310 11.27 -0.75 -0.97
N TYR A 311 11.50 -2.06 -0.83
CA TYR A 311 12.80 -2.66 -0.51
C TYR A 311 13.70 -2.85 -1.75
N ILE A 312 13.17 -3.37 -2.86
CA ILE A 312 13.96 -3.65 -4.07
C ILE A 312 14.43 -2.35 -4.75
N TYR A 313 13.56 -1.34 -4.83
CA TYR A 313 13.85 -0.11 -5.56
C TYR A 313 14.68 0.90 -4.74
N GLY A 314 14.48 0.97 -3.42
CA GLY A 314 15.26 1.83 -2.54
C GLY A 314 16.75 1.46 -2.49
N ARG A 315 17.10 0.17 -2.65
CA ARG A 315 18.50 -0.30 -2.62
C ARG A 315 19.28 0.05 -3.89
N ARG A 316 18.67 -0.05 -5.07
CA ARG A 316 19.39 0.09 -6.36
C ARG A 316 19.78 1.53 -6.70
N ARG A 317 19.17 2.53 -6.05
CA ARG A 317 19.44 3.95 -6.32
C ARG A 317 20.00 4.74 -5.13
N GLY A 318 20.46 4.06 -4.07
CA GLY A 318 21.21 4.70 -2.98
C GLY A 318 20.42 5.70 -2.13
N GLY A 319 19.11 5.74 -2.28
CA GLY A 319 18.21 6.54 -1.45
C GLY A 319 16.90 5.79 -1.32
N ALA A 320 16.33 5.77 -0.12
CA ALA A 320 14.88 5.63 -0.03
C ALA A 320 14.29 6.58 -1.08
N PHE A 321 13.40 6.09 -1.94
CA PHE A 321 12.53 6.98 -2.70
C PHE A 321 11.40 7.31 -1.73
N PRO A 322 11.50 8.34 -0.86
CA PRO A 322 10.27 8.86 -0.31
C PRO A 322 9.50 9.30 -1.54
N ILE A 323 8.27 8.82 -1.72
CA ILE A 323 7.24 9.68 -2.31
C ILE A 323 7.52 11.04 -1.67
N LYS A 324 8.03 12.03 -2.44
CA LYS A 324 8.66 13.23 -1.88
C LYS A 324 7.75 13.67 -0.75
N SER A 325 8.27 13.97 0.45
CA SER A 325 7.41 14.31 1.59
C SER A 325 6.37 15.39 1.23
N THR A 326 6.70 16.25 0.25
CA THR A 326 5.82 17.19 -0.46
C THR A 326 4.64 16.57 -1.22
N ILE A 327 4.85 15.46 -1.95
CA ILE A 327 3.79 14.72 -2.65
C ILE A 327 2.87 14.03 -1.62
N LEU A 328 3.45 13.35 -0.62
CA LEU A 328 2.64 12.69 0.41
C LEU A 328 1.85 13.72 1.25
N SER A 329 2.44 14.89 1.53
CA SER A 329 1.72 15.97 2.19
C SER A 329 0.61 16.54 1.30
N SER A 330 0.85 16.74 0.00
CA SER A 330 -0.18 17.21 -0.94
C SER A 330 -1.34 16.21 -1.05
N TYR A 331 -1.03 14.92 -1.16
CA TYR A 331 -2.01 13.83 -1.10
C TYR A 331 -2.84 13.88 0.19
N ARG A 332 -2.18 13.99 1.35
CA ARG A 332 -2.87 14.10 2.65
C ARG A 332 -3.81 15.32 2.69
N LEU A 333 -3.38 16.46 2.15
CA LEU A 333 -4.18 17.67 2.10
C LEU A 333 -5.41 17.52 1.21
N GLU A 334 -5.28 16.90 0.03
CA GLU A 334 -6.42 16.68 -0.87
C GLU A 334 -7.36 15.61 -0.34
N ARG A 335 -6.85 14.47 0.15
CA ARG A 335 -7.68 13.41 0.75
C ARG A 335 -8.49 13.95 1.92
N ARG A 336 -7.95 14.80 2.79
CA ARG A 336 -8.73 15.45 3.87
C ARG A 336 -9.95 16.24 3.40
N LYS A 337 -9.94 16.77 2.17
CA LYS A 337 -11.07 17.51 1.60
C LYS A 337 -12.12 16.58 0.99
N THR A 338 -11.71 15.41 0.50
CA THR A 338 -12.57 14.50 -0.27
C THR A 338 -13.02 13.26 0.51
N ASP A 339 -12.35 12.91 1.61
CA ASP A 339 -12.61 11.71 2.40
C ASP A 339 -14.05 11.72 2.97
N PRO A 340 -14.93 10.79 2.53
CA PRO A 340 -16.34 10.80 2.90
C PRO A 340 -16.56 10.47 4.38
N GLU A 341 -15.73 9.60 4.98
CA GLU A 341 -15.88 9.20 6.38
C GLU A 341 -15.44 10.34 7.30
N ARG A 342 -14.36 11.04 6.94
CA ARG A 342 -13.94 12.28 7.62
C ARG A 342 -15.04 13.33 7.58
N LYS A 343 -15.65 13.58 6.42
CA LYS A 343 -16.78 14.52 6.27
C LYS A 343 -17.95 14.12 7.15
N ARG A 344 -18.38 12.86 7.07
CA ARG A 344 -19.50 12.32 7.86
C ARG A 344 -19.27 12.55 9.35
N LEU A 345 -18.07 12.24 9.84
CA LEU A 345 -17.71 12.34 11.24
C LEU A 345 -17.68 13.80 11.74
N ILE A 346 -17.19 14.74 10.93
CA ILE A 346 -17.22 16.18 11.23
C ILE A 346 -18.67 16.68 11.28
N ILE A 347 -19.49 16.39 10.26
CA ILE A 347 -20.89 16.82 10.22
C ILE A 347 -21.65 16.30 11.44
N GLN A 348 -21.49 15.02 11.77
CA GLN A 348 -22.10 14.42 12.95
C GLN A 348 -21.64 15.10 14.24
N ASN A 349 -20.34 15.39 14.38
CA ASN A 349 -19.81 16.08 15.56
C ASN A 349 -20.44 17.47 15.73
N ARG A 350 -20.57 18.23 14.64
CA ARG A 350 -21.15 19.57 14.66
C ARG A 350 -22.63 19.57 14.99
N GLN A 351 -23.37 18.57 14.49
CA GLN A 351 -24.76 18.37 14.89
C GLN A 351 -24.85 18.11 16.40
N ASN A 352 -24.01 17.22 16.95
CA ASN A 352 -23.99 16.97 18.39
C ASN A 352 -23.65 18.23 19.20
N ILE A 353 -22.74 19.08 18.71
CA ILE A 353 -22.40 20.36 19.35
C ILE A 353 -23.63 21.27 19.40
N VAL A 354 -24.33 21.44 18.27
CA VAL A 354 -25.56 22.25 18.21
C VAL A 354 -26.60 21.70 19.18
N ASP A 355 -26.88 20.40 19.10
CA ASP A 355 -27.88 19.77 19.96
C ASP A 355 -27.56 19.96 21.44
N HIS A 356 -26.28 19.81 21.81
CA HIS A 356 -25.81 19.99 23.17
C HIS A 356 -25.94 21.45 23.64
N LEU A 357 -25.59 22.42 22.79
CA LEU A 357 -25.63 23.85 23.12
C LEU A 357 -27.06 24.40 23.15
N GLU A 358 -27.95 23.89 22.32
CA GLU A 358 -29.38 24.25 22.31
C GLU A 358 -30.17 23.50 23.38
N GLY A 359 -29.57 22.49 24.03
CA GLY A 359 -30.23 21.69 25.07
C GLY A 359 -31.32 20.78 24.52
N THR A 360 -31.26 20.44 23.23
CA THR A 360 -32.23 19.57 22.55
C THR A 360 -31.89 18.08 22.71
N VAL A 361 -30.73 17.75 23.28
CA VAL A 361 -30.36 16.37 23.61
C VAL A 361 -31.34 15.82 24.64
N LYS A 362 -32.25 14.94 24.20
CA LYS A 362 -33.13 14.21 25.10
C LYS A 362 -32.28 13.26 25.98
N PRO A 363 -32.39 13.32 27.31
CA PRO A 363 -31.70 12.40 28.22
C PRO A 363 -32.08 10.91 28.00
N ASP A 364 -33.15 10.65 27.25
CA ASP A 364 -34.00 9.48 27.42
C ASP A 364 -33.56 8.20 26.70
N PHE A 365 -32.36 8.11 26.13
CA PHE A 365 -31.88 6.86 25.49
C PHE A 365 -30.56 6.29 26.05
N PHE A 366 -29.85 7.00 26.92
CA PHE A 366 -28.47 6.62 27.29
C PHE A 366 -28.25 6.23 28.75
N SER A 367 -29.16 6.51 29.68
CA SER A 367 -28.91 6.28 31.12
C SER A 367 -28.79 4.79 31.51
N GLY A 368 -29.39 3.86 30.76
CA GLY A 368 -29.33 2.42 31.04
C GLY A 368 -28.08 1.70 30.54
N PHE A 369 -27.39 2.24 29.53
CA PHE A 369 -26.27 1.56 28.84
C PHE A 369 -24.87 2.06 29.25
N LEU A 370 -24.78 3.13 30.05
CA LEU A 370 -23.54 3.85 30.37
C LEU A 370 -22.77 3.32 31.60
N PHE A 371 -23.16 2.18 32.16
CA PHE A 371 -22.46 1.51 33.27
C PHE A 371 -21.66 0.28 32.83
N GLY A 372 -21.23 0.24 31.56
CA GLY A 372 -20.25 -0.76 31.11
C GLY A 372 -19.02 -0.77 32.02
N VAL A 373 -18.49 -1.98 32.21
CA VAL A 373 -17.33 -2.28 33.06
C VAL A 373 -16.23 -1.24 32.85
N THR A 374 -15.87 -0.53 33.92
CA THR A 374 -14.69 0.33 33.90
C THR A 374 -13.46 -0.56 33.80
N HIS A 375 -12.84 -0.60 32.62
CA HIS A 375 -11.55 -1.24 32.49
C HIS A 375 -10.51 -0.41 33.25
N THR A 376 -9.86 -1.03 34.24
CA THR A 376 -8.72 -0.41 34.92
C THR A 376 -7.57 -0.27 33.94
N ILE A 377 -7.29 0.96 33.51
CA ILE A 377 -6.13 1.26 32.66
C ILE A 377 -4.92 1.39 33.58
N ASN A 378 -4.04 0.40 33.54
CA ASN A 378 -2.78 0.48 34.28
C ASN A 378 -1.94 1.65 33.74
N PRO A 379 -1.28 2.43 34.62
CA PRO A 379 -0.30 3.40 34.17
C PRO A 379 0.79 2.67 33.35
N PRO A 380 1.37 3.34 32.33
CA PRO A 380 2.44 2.71 31.55
C PRO A 380 3.60 2.34 32.48
N ASN A 381 4.14 1.14 32.28
CA ASN A 381 5.40 0.75 32.90
C ASN A 381 6.55 1.61 32.34
N SER A 382 7.72 1.59 32.97
CA SER A 382 8.92 2.32 32.53
C SER A 382 9.45 1.93 31.15
N SER A 383 8.85 0.95 30.49
CA SER A 383 9.14 0.53 29.12
C SER A 383 8.84 1.63 28.10
N PRO A 384 9.64 1.75 27.02
CA PRO A 384 9.30 2.61 25.89
C PRO A 384 7.93 2.23 25.30
N LEU A 385 7.08 3.24 25.08
CA LEU A 385 5.78 3.03 24.43
C LEU A 385 5.96 2.71 22.95
N VAL A 386 5.19 1.75 22.46
CA VAL A 386 5.19 1.40 21.02
C VAL A 386 4.09 2.18 20.31
N THR A 387 4.47 2.89 19.24
CA THR A 387 3.51 3.63 18.41
C THR A 387 2.59 2.67 17.67
N ILE A 388 1.30 2.97 17.68
CA ILE A 388 0.26 2.28 16.91
C ILE A 388 -0.60 3.28 16.16
N THR A 389 -1.28 2.79 15.14
CA THR A 389 -2.27 3.52 14.32
C THR A 389 -3.66 2.95 14.55
N LEU A 390 -4.70 3.62 14.06
CA LEU A 390 -6.07 3.12 14.15
C LEU A 390 -6.23 1.77 13.42
N ARG A 391 -5.46 1.50 12.36
CA ARG A 391 -5.45 0.21 11.65
C ARG A 391 -4.93 -0.95 12.47
N ASN A 392 -4.11 -0.67 13.48
CA ASN A 392 -3.61 -1.70 14.38
C ASN A 392 -4.64 -2.11 15.44
N MET A 393 -5.79 -1.42 15.49
CA MET A 393 -6.88 -1.73 16.41
C MET A 393 -7.92 -2.60 15.71
N ASP A 394 -8.32 -3.72 16.34
CA ASP A 394 -9.33 -4.60 15.77
C ASP A 394 -10.71 -3.97 16.01
N PRO A 395 -11.46 -3.58 14.95
CA PRO A 395 -12.78 -2.97 15.11
C PRO A 395 -13.79 -3.90 15.83
N ASN A 396 -13.50 -5.19 15.95
CA ASN A 396 -14.36 -6.18 16.58
C ASN A 396 -14.06 -6.44 18.06
N GLU A 397 -12.92 -5.98 18.56
CA GLU A 397 -12.51 -6.17 19.94
C GLU A 397 -12.91 -4.97 20.81
N ASP A 398 -13.11 -5.22 22.09
CA ASP A 398 -13.29 -4.18 23.10
C ASP A 398 -12.07 -4.21 24.02
N LYS A 399 -11.06 -3.40 23.72
CA LYS A 399 -9.68 -3.67 24.17
C LYS A 399 -8.86 -2.43 24.50
N VAL A 400 -8.16 -2.50 25.62
CA VAL A 400 -7.12 -1.54 26.02
C VAL A 400 -5.78 -1.97 25.42
N TYR A 401 -5.17 -1.08 24.62
CA TYR A 401 -3.85 -1.31 24.02
C TYR A 401 -2.75 -0.83 24.98
N ASN A 402 -2.45 -1.65 26.00
CA ASN A 402 -1.43 -1.33 27.01
C ASN A 402 -0.02 -1.16 26.42
N GLU A 403 0.74 -0.23 26.99
CA GLU A 403 2.12 0.11 26.58
C GLU A 403 2.21 0.58 25.11
N ARG A 404 1.12 1.12 24.61
CA ARG A 404 1.03 1.70 23.26
C ARG A 404 0.73 3.19 23.32
N ILE A 405 1.13 3.88 22.25
CA ILE A 405 0.82 5.29 22.04
C ILE A 405 0.19 5.47 20.65
N LEU A 406 -0.96 6.14 20.60
CA LEU A 406 -1.59 6.54 19.36
C LEU A 406 -1.31 8.03 19.15
N GLU A 407 -0.57 8.35 18.09
CA GLU A 407 -0.41 9.73 17.63
C GLU A 407 -1.57 10.10 16.72
N ALA A 408 -2.26 11.19 17.04
CA ALA A 408 -3.38 11.65 16.24
C ALA A 408 -3.47 13.18 16.20
N ARG A 409 -4.30 13.68 15.31
CA ARG A 409 -4.63 15.10 15.16
C ARG A 409 -6.13 15.30 15.37
N ILE A 410 -6.49 16.33 16.13
CA ILE A 410 -7.89 16.72 16.30
C ILE A 410 -8.40 17.30 14.97
N ILE A 411 -9.53 16.84 14.45
CA ILE A 411 -10.04 17.28 13.13
C ILE A 411 -11.25 18.22 13.20
N ASP A 412 -11.86 18.40 14.36
CA ASP A 412 -13.00 19.31 14.57
C ASP A 412 -13.08 19.78 16.02
N TRP A 413 -14.01 20.68 16.32
CA TRP A 413 -14.18 21.24 17.66
C TRP A 413 -14.56 20.18 18.71
N ALA A 414 -13.87 20.20 19.84
CA ALA A 414 -14.24 19.42 21.00
C ALA A 414 -15.43 20.07 21.74
N TYR A 415 -16.27 19.25 22.36
CA TYR A 415 -17.29 19.75 23.28
C TYR A 415 -17.33 18.91 24.55
N PHE A 416 -17.87 19.52 25.59
CA PHE A 416 -17.99 18.92 26.90
C PHE A 416 -19.41 18.42 27.13
N ASP A 417 -19.56 17.16 27.49
CA ASP A 417 -20.84 16.51 27.76
C ASP A 417 -21.05 16.31 29.27
N TYR A 418 -21.97 17.10 29.84
CA TYR A 418 -22.38 17.01 31.24
C TYR A 418 -23.33 15.83 31.51
N ILE A 419 -23.99 15.30 30.50
CA ILE A 419 -24.95 14.20 30.65
C ILE A 419 -24.20 12.89 30.87
N ILE A 420 -23.08 12.72 30.15
CA ILE A 420 -22.27 11.50 30.16
C ILE A 420 -21.01 11.70 31.01
N LYS A 421 -21.15 11.71 32.34
CA LYS A 421 -20.04 11.59 33.32
C LYS A 421 -18.85 12.54 33.07
N PHE A 422 -19.11 13.82 32.79
CA PHE A 422 -18.06 14.83 32.57
C PHE A 422 -17.07 14.39 31.47
N CYS A 423 -17.59 14.11 30.28
CA CYS A 423 -16.82 13.59 29.16
C CYS A 423 -16.50 14.70 28.15
N VAL A 424 -15.27 14.73 27.64
CA VAL A 424 -14.91 15.52 26.46
C VAL A 424 -15.03 14.65 25.22
N GLN A 425 -15.84 15.07 24.26
CA GLN A 425 -15.95 14.39 22.97
C GLN A 425 -15.21 15.20 21.90
N LEU A 426 -14.38 14.50 21.12
CA LEU A 426 -13.69 15.07 19.97
C LEU A 426 -13.56 14.04 18.84
N LYS A 427 -13.08 14.50 17.68
CA LYS A 427 -12.81 13.67 16.50
C LYS A 427 -11.33 13.76 16.16
N ILE A 428 -10.73 12.61 15.86
CA ILE A 428 -9.29 12.49 15.63
C ILE A 428 -9.00 11.82 14.29
N GLU A 429 -7.82 12.07 13.76
CA GLU A 429 -7.25 11.49 12.55
C GLU A 429 -5.80 11.08 12.80
N ASP A 430 -5.40 9.86 12.42
CA ASP A 430 -4.03 9.37 12.60
C ASP A 430 -3.12 9.66 11.38
N GLU A 431 -1.91 9.11 11.36
CA GLU A 431 -0.95 9.31 10.26
C GLU A 431 -1.36 8.68 8.92
N ASN A 432 -2.28 7.71 8.95
CA ASN A 432 -2.85 7.04 7.79
C ASN A 432 -4.11 7.75 7.25
N LEU A 433 -4.49 8.85 7.89
CA LEU A 433 -5.72 9.60 7.66
C LEU A 433 -6.98 8.80 8.00
N ASP A 434 -6.86 7.75 8.80
CA ASP A 434 -8.03 7.07 9.33
C ASP A 434 -8.60 7.94 10.45
N VAL A 435 -9.93 8.00 10.54
CA VAL A 435 -10.62 8.88 11.48
C VAL A 435 -11.37 8.07 12.53
N SER A 436 -11.46 8.61 13.74
CA SER A 436 -12.22 7.98 14.82
C SER A 436 -12.82 9.00 15.77
N ARG A 437 -13.87 8.57 16.47
CA ARG A 437 -14.38 9.26 17.66
C ARG A 437 -13.38 9.09 18.79
N PHE A 438 -13.17 10.13 19.58
CA PHE A 438 -12.33 10.08 20.75
C PHE A 438 -13.01 10.76 21.95
N GLU A 439 -13.02 10.07 23.08
CA GLU A 439 -13.72 10.46 24.30
C GLU A 439 -12.79 10.42 25.51
N ILE A 440 -12.76 11.51 26.28
CA ILE A 440 -11.99 11.64 27.51
C ILE A 440 -12.97 11.72 28.67
N TYR A 441 -13.03 10.64 29.45
CA TYR A 441 -13.89 10.56 30.63
C TYR A 441 -13.22 11.17 31.86
N ASN A 442 -14.00 11.45 32.90
CA ASN A 442 -13.53 12.00 34.18
C ASN A 442 -12.73 13.29 34.01
N TRP A 443 -13.21 14.18 33.15
CA TRP A 443 -12.62 15.51 33.03
C TRP A 443 -12.81 16.29 34.33
N PRO A 444 -11.78 17.02 34.81
CA PRO A 444 -11.90 17.83 36.02
C PRO A 444 -12.81 19.04 35.77
N SER A 445 -14.10 18.86 36.08
CA SER A 445 -15.14 19.89 35.97
C SER A 445 -15.08 20.87 37.15
N THR A 446 -15.35 22.14 36.85
CA THR A 446 -15.50 23.21 37.85
C THR A 446 -16.93 23.33 38.37
N GLY A 447 -17.88 22.58 37.80
CA GLY A 447 -19.31 22.73 38.04
C GLY A 447 -19.96 23.88 37.26
N ASP A 448 -19.18 24.83 36.71
CA ASP A 448 -19.69 25.83 35.78
C ASP A 448 -19.64 25.30 34.34
N ARG A 449 -20.85 25.06 33.81
CA ARG A 449 -21.08 24.57 32.44
C ARG A 449 -20.29 25.33 31.38
N LYS A 450 -20.34 26.66 31.46
CA LYS A 450 -19.75 27.54 30.46
C LYS A 450 -18.24 27.64 30.65
N ALA A 451 -17.75 27.57 31.88
CA ALA A 451 -16.32 27.57 32.17
C ALA A 451 -15.63 26.31 31.63
N ASP A 452 -16.17 25.10 31.85
CA ASP A 452 -15.48 23.90 31.36
C ASP A 452 -15.57 23.77 29.84
N CYS A 453 -16.72 24.11 29.22
CA CYS A 453 -16.82 24.16 27.76
C CYS A 453 -15.73 25.07 27.15
N ARG A 454 -15.53 26.26 27.73
CA ARG A 454 -14.46 27.18 27.30
C ARG A 454 -13.08 26.58 27.47
N LYS A 455 -12.81 25.96 28.62
CA LYS A 455 -11.53 25.30 28.90
C LYS A 455 -11.25 24.20 27.88
N VAL A 456 -12.24 23.36 27.58
CA VAL A 456 -12.15 22.27 26.59
C VAL A 456 -11.85 22.82 25.21
N MET A 457 -12.59 23.80 24.71
CA MET A 457 -12.37 24.36 23.38
C MET A 457 -11.05 25.13 23.26
N LYS A 458 -10.56 25.70 24.36
CA LYS A 458 -9.24 26.35 24.40
C LYS A 458 -8.10 25.34 24.29
N VAL A 459 -8.25 24.19 24.96
CA VAL A 459 -7.24 23.11 25.04
C VAL A 459 -7.24 22.23 23.79
N PHE A 460 -8.42 21.81 23.33
CA PHE A 460 -8.58 20.88 22.21
C PHE A 460 -9.01 21.61 20.95
N ARG A 461 -8.04 22.28 20.32
CA ARG A 461 -8.28 22.98 19.06
C ARG A 461 -8.17 22.04 17.87
N PRO A 462 -8.94 22.29 16.81
CA PRO A 462 -8.75 21.64 15.52
C PRO A 462 -7.30 21.78 15.05
N ASN A 463 -6.79 20.71 14.46
CA ASN A 463 -5.42 20.49 14.04
C ASN A 463 -4.36 20.37 15.14
N THR A 464 -4.71 20.41 16.42
CA THR A 464 -3.75 20.11 17.49
C THR A 464 -3.33 18.64 17.44
N LYS A 465 -2.02 18.40 17.51
CA LYS A 465 -1.46 17.04 17.63
C LYS A 465 -1.61 16.57 19.08
N ILE A 466 -2.05 15.34 19.25
CA ILE A 466 -2.23 14.69 20.54
C ILE A 466 -1.58 13.31 20.53
N LEU A 467 -1.08 12.90 21.69
CA LEU A 467 -0.61 11.54 21.94
C LEU A 467 -1.51 10.89 22.97
N ILE A 468 -2.14 9.79 22.59
CA ILE A 468 -3.08 9.03 23.42
C ILE A 468 -2.34 7.81 23.95
N ILE A 469 -2.12 7.76 25.26
CA ILE A 469 -1.39 6.70 25.95
C ILE A 469 -2.37 5.61 26.37
N ASN A 470 -2.03 4.35 26.08
CA ASN A 470 -2.88 3.19 26.36
C ASN A 470 -4.32 3.38 25.83
N PRO A 471 -4.50 3.67 24.53
CA PRO A 471 -5.83 3.94 23.98
C PRO A 471 -6.74 2.73 24.21
N TYR A 472 -7.95 2.99 24.72
CA TYR A 472 -8.99 1.99 24.85
C TYR A 472 -9.90 2.07 23.63
N HIS A 473 -9.84 1.07 22.76
CA HIS A 473 -10.79 0.93 21.65
C HIS A 473 -12.06 0.28 22.18
N ARG A 474 -13.14 1.09 22.24
CA ARG A 474 -14.43 0.70 22.78
C ARG A 474 -15.37 0.27 21.66
N LYS A 475 -15.92 -0.94 21.79
CA LYS A 475 -16.99 -1.45 20.93
C LYS A 475 -18.33 -1.43 21.69
N PRO A 476 -19.18 -0.40 21.49
CA PRO A 476 -20.49 -0.39 22.13
C PRO A 476 -21.37 -1.51 21.54
N GLU A 477 -22.36 -1.97 22.30
CA GLU A 477 -23.35 -2.94 21.80
C GLU A 477 -24.16 -2.38 20.63
N ILE A 478 -24.42 -1.07 20.66
CA ILE A 478 -25.12 -0.34 19.61
C ILE A 478 -24.29 0.91 19.27
N GLY A 479 -23.95 1.05 17.99
CA GLY A 479 -23.31 2.26 17.45
C GLY A 479 -21.87 2.04 16.97
N GLN A 480 -21.20 3.16 16.67
CA GLN A 480 -19.84 3.16 16.12
C GLN A 480 -18.80 2.99 17.23
N THR A 481 -17.74 2.23 16.96
CA THR A 481 -16.58 2.13 17.84
C THR A 481 -15.89 3.48 18.05
N PHE A 482 -15.22 3.65 19.19
CA PHE A 482 -14.52 4.90 19.49
C PHE A 482 -13.30 4.65 20.39
N ILE A 483 -12.39 5.61 20.41
CA ILE A 483 -11.27 5.63 21.35
C ILE A 483 -11.73 6.29 22.65
N ARG A 484 -11.42 5.67 23.77
CA ARG A 484 -11.73 6.15 25.12
C ARG A 484 -10.45 6.27 25.93
N VAL A 485 -10.40 7.25 26.83
CA VAL A 485 -9.41 7.30 27.92
C VAL A 485 -10.05 7.78 29.22
N GLU A 486 -9.49 7.32 30.35
CA GLU A 486 -9.95 7.67 31.70
C GLU A 486 -9.16 8.86 32.25
N GLY A 487 -9.44 10.05 31.72
CA GLY A 487 -8.89 11.32 32.19
C GLY A 487 -7.68 11.83 31.42
N LEU A 488 -7.34 13.08 31.71
CA LEU A 488 -6.30 13.85 31.00
C LEU A 488 -4.89 13.28 31.11
N LYS A 489 -4.58 12.51 32.15
CA LYS A 489 -3.22 11.95 32.36
C LYS A 489 -2.77 10.99 31.25
N TYR A 490 -3.71 10.46 30.47
CA TYR A 490 -3.44 9.59 29.31
C TYR A 490 -3.38 10.36 27.98
N VAL A 491 -3.49 11.69 28.01
CA VAL A 491 -3.46 12.52 26.81
C VAL A 491 -2.35 13.54 26.95
N LYS A 492 -1.35 13.48 26.07
CA LYS A 492 -0.37 14.55 25.92
C LYS A 492 -0.78 15.41 24.73
N ILE A 493 -0.88 16.70 24.95
CA ILE A 493 -1.23 17.67 23.92
C ILE A 493 0.06 18.32 23.48
N ASP A 494 0.31 18.32 22.18
CA ASP A 494 1.42 19.06 21.60
C ASP A 494 0.99 20.53 21.46
N ASP A 495 1.41 21.34 22.44
CA ASP A 495 1.11 22.77 22.52
C ASP A 495 1.97 23.60 21.55
N SER A 496 2.76 22.97 20.66
CA SER A 496 3.40 23.70 19.56
C SER A 496 2.30 24.37 18.72
N MET A 497 2.12 25.67 18.95
CA MET A 497 0.94 26.40 18.51
C MET A 497 0.79 26.33 16.99
N VAL A 498 -0.28 25.69 16.54
CA VAL A 498 -0.69 25.71 15.13
C VAL A 498 -1.81 26.70 14.89
N ASP A 499 -1.67 27.91 15.44
CA ASP A 499 -2.63 29.02 15.34
C ASP A 499 -2.94 29.44 13.89
N LYS A 500 -2.21 28.91 12.90
CA LYS A 500 -2.37 29.21 11.47
C LYS A 500 -2.43 27.95 10.61
N MET A 501 -3.25 27.00 11.02
CA MET A 501 -3.59 25.83 10.22
C MET A 501 -5.00 25.92 9.62
N CYS A 502 -5.14 25.47 8.38
CA CYS A 502 -6.46 25.37 7.75
C CYS A 502 -7.34 24.37 8.49
N HIS A 503 -8.53 24.79 8.92
CA HIS A 503 -9.51 23.97 9.63
C HIS A 503 -10.01 22.77 8.80
N VAL A 504 -9.94 22.85 7.47
CA VAL A 504 -10.39 21.79 6.56
C VAL A 504 -9.30 20.78 6.26
N CYS A 505 -8.18 21.22 5.69
CA CYS A 505 -7.14 20.32 5.19
C CYS A 505 -5.91 20.25 6.11
N GLY A 506 -5.80 21.09 7.13
CA GLY A 506 -4.63 21.13 8.01
C GLY A 506 -3.36 21.68 7.35
N LYS A 507 -3.46 22.38 6.22
CA LYS A 507 -2.31 23.07 5.60
C LYS A 507 -1.89 24.26 6.47
N GLU A 508 -0.61 24.36 6.80
CA GLU A 508 0.00 25.57 7.37
C GLU A 508 0.12 26.65 6.28
N SER A 509 -0.19 27.91 6.60
CA SER A 509 0.14 29.02 5.70
C SER A 509 1.05 30.03 6.39
N ALA A 510 2.14 30.36 5.70
CA ALA A 510 3.11 31.35 6.14
C ALA A 510 2.58 32.79 6.08
N LYS A 511 1.52 33.07 5.31
CA LYS A 511 1.01 34.43 5.06
C LYS A 511 -0.52 34.44 5.10
N THR A 512 -1.06 34.83 6.27
CA THR A 512 -2.47 35.19 6.55
C THR A 512 -3.53 34.27 5.93
N LEU A 513 -3.91 33.20 6.64
CA LEU A 513 -5.11 32.42 6.31
C LEU A 513 -6.36 33.31 6.42
N PRO A 514 -7.27 33.34 5.42
CA PRO A 514 -8.60 33.89 5.62
C PRO A 514 -9.27 33.26 6.84
N LEU A 515 -9.74 34.11 7.73
CA LEU A 515 -10.48 33.72 8.92
C LEU A 515 -11.98 33.78 8.63
N CYS A 516 -12.77 32.90 9.21
CA CYS A 516 -14.22 33.07 9.24
C CYS A 516 -14.56 34.43 9.85
N SER A 517 -15.15 35.33 9.05
CA SER A 517 -15.42 36.72 9.45
C SER A 517 -16.36 36.86 10.64
N ARG A 518 -17.19 35.83 10.87
CA ARG A 518 -18.14 35.76 11.98
C ARG A 518 -17.50 35.22 13.25
N CYS A 519 -17.15 33.93 13.28
CA CYS A 519 -16.68 33.32 14.53
C CYS A 519 -15.24 33.68 14.89
N LYS A 520 -14.42 34.14 13.93
CA LYS A 520 -13.01 34.49 14.13
C LYS A 520 -12.13 33.37 14.71
N LEU A 521 -12.57 32.11 14.63
CA LEU A 521 -11.85 30.94 15.17
C LEU A 521 -11.39 29.95 14.10
N ALA A 522 -12.06 29.87 12.95
CA ALA A 522 -11.72 28.94 11.88
C ALA A 522 -10.89 29.64 10.78
N PHE A 523 -9.67 29.14 10.56
CA PHE A 523 -8.77 29.61 9.51
C PHE A 523 -8.83 28.71 8.27
N TYR A 524 -8.66 29.28 7.08
CA TYR A 524 -8.72 28.54 5.81
C TYR A 524 -7.53 28.86 4.92
N CYS A 525 -6.97 27.87 4.20
CA CYS A 525 -5.87 28.13 3.27
C CYS A 525 -6.32 28.73 1.95
N SER A 526 -7.62 28.70 1.66
CA SER A 526 -8.19 29.20 0.42
C SER A 526 -9.70 29.42 0.57
N LYS A 527 -10.32 30.11 -0.41
CA LYS A 527 -11.78 30.31 -0.45
C LYS A 527 -12.53 29.00 -0.67
N GLU A 528 -11.92 28.05 -1.39
CA GLU A 528 -12.47 26.72 -1.63
C GLU A 528 -12.61 25.96 -0.32
N CYS A 529 -11.58 25.94 0.53
CA CYS A 529 -11.66 25.35 1.86
C CYS A 529 -12.72 26.04 2.74
N GLN A 530 -12.82 27.38 2.69
CA GLN A 530 -13.86 28.10 3.44
C GLN A 530 -15.27 27.71 2.97
N LYS A 531 -15.50 27.64 1.66
CA LYS A 531 -16.78 27.23 1.08
C LYS A 531 -17.12 25.79 1.45
N LEU A 532 -16.14 24.90 1.36
CA LEU A 532 -16.27 23.48 1.71
C LEU A 532 -16.67 23.34 3.19
N ASP A 533 -15.98 24.05 4.09
CA ASP A 533 -16.31 24.02 5.53
C ASP A 533 -17.71 24.56 5.81
N TRP A 534 -18.05 25.68 5.18
CA TRP A 534 -19.32 26.37 5.39
C TRP A 534 -20.53 25.57 4.93
N ILE A 535 -20.45 24.99 3.72
CA ILE A 535 -21.57 24.33 3.05
C ILE A 535 -21.56 22.83 3.34
N GLU A 536 -20.48 22.13 3.01
CA GLU A 536 -20.46 20.67 3.05
C GLU A 536 -20.16 20.13 4.44
N LEU A 537 -19.29 20.77 5.22
CA LEU A 537 -18.99 20.36 6.59
C LEU A 537 -19.95 20.99 7.61
N ASN A 538 -20.95 21.76 7.18
CA ASN A 538 -21.94 22.39 8.07
C ASN A 538 -21.34 23.33 9.15
N HIS A 539 -20.28 24.11 8.84
CA HIS A 539 -19.75 25.08 9.81
C HIS A 539 -20.79 26.15 10.17
N LYS A 540 -21.70 26.47 9.23
CA LYS A 540 -22.76 27.47 9.41
C LYS A 540 -23.58 27.24 10.69
N SER A 541 -23.86 25.98 11.04
CA SER A 541 -24.68 25.63 12.20
C SER A 541 -23.98 25.94 13.53
N ILE A 542 -22.68 25.65 13.63
CA ILE A 542 -21.89 25.92 14.84
C ILE A 542 -21.31 27.33 14.90
N CYS A 543 -21.26 28.06 13.77
CA CYS A 543 -20.54 29.33 13.66
C CYS A 543 -20.99 30.39 14.67
N LYS A 544 -22.30 30.54 14.87
CA LYS A 544 -22.87 31.49 15.85
C LYS A 544 -22.47 31.14 17.29
N HIS A 545 -22.37 29.85 17.59
CA HIS A 545 -21.97 29.42 18.93
C HIS A 545 -20.49 29.69 19.16
N LEU A 546 -19.65 29.39 18.17
CA LEU A 546 -18.22 29.67 18.18
C LEU A 546 -17.92 31.17 18.34
N GLU A 547 -18.70 32.05 17.70
CA GLU A 547 -18.60 33.51 17.87
C GLU A 547 -18.74 33.94 19.34
N ASN A 548 -19.71 33.38 20.07
CA ASN A 548 -19.89 33.67 21.50
C ASN A 548 -18.70 33.19 22.36
N ILE A 549 -18.03 32.12 21.94
CA ILE A 549 -16.86 31.57 22.63
C ILE A 549 -15.62 32.41 22.32
N ALA A 550 -15.48 32.91 21.10
CA ALA A 550 -14.34 33.69 20.65
C ALA A 550 -14.16 34.98 21.47
N HIS A 551 -15.25 35.61 21.91
CA HIS A 551 -15.19 36.78 22.80
C HIS A 551 -14.61 36.49 24.19
N LEU A 552 -14.41 35.22 24.53
CA LEU A 552 -13.99 34.75 25.85
C LEU A 552 -12.60 34.12 25.83
N ILE A 553 -11.97 33.99 24.65
CA ILE A 553 -10.60 33.52 24.43
C ILE A 553 -9.73 34.74 24.17
#